data_AF-A0A238D9P5-F1
#
_entry.id   AF-A0A238D9P5-F1
#
_cell.length_a   1.000
_cell.length_b   1.000
_cell.length_c   1.000
_cell.angle_alpha   90.00
_cell.angle_beta   90.00
_cell.angle_gamma   90.00
#
_symmetry.space_group_name_H-M   'P 1'
#
loop_
_entity.id
_entity.type
_entity.pdbx_description
1 polymer ?
#
loop_
_entity_poly.entity_id
_entity_poly.type
_entity_poly.pdbx_seq_one_letter_code
_entity_poly.pdbx_strand_id
1 'polypeptide(L)'
;MGRDNSPKERQRQQLERKKQGRCAGYARILIVSEGRKTEPLYFDEIRIDQRLPTANIAAIPSALGTEPIQVVQYAKDLFERGDIHKGIEPRVFDQVYAVFDRDDHASYFNALELAESLDGKLRNDNKRPVTFKAIASVPSFELWLLLHDEDIQAPIHRDEVMRRLKQHIPGYEKGAGRAFATTRDRLDTATQRARALAARFNAYSDPEPYTAIVELVNLLITLRGG
;
A
#
# COMPACT_ATOMS: atom_id res chain seq x y z
N MET A 1 14.76 -3.69 49.43
CA MET A 1 13.82 -3.96 48.33
C MET A 1 14.54 -3.71 47.02
N GLY A 2 14.93 -4.79 46.33
CA GLY A 2 15.84 -4.75 45.19
C GLY A 2 15.22 -4.09 43.97
N ARG A 3 15.95 -3.12 43.40
CA ARG A 3 15.64 -2.52 42.09
C ARG A 3 16.23 -3.42 41.00
N ASP A 4 15.57 -4.52 40.69
CA ASP A 4 15.87 -5.29 39.48
C ASP A 4 15.11 -4.68 38.30
N ASN A 5 15.67 -3.62 37.72
CA ASN A 5 15.48 -3.39 36.28
C ASN A 5 16.61 -4.12 35.58
N SER A 6 16.28 -5.29 35.04
CA SER A 6 17.21 -6.17 34.36
C SER A 6 17.91 -5.42 33.20
N PRO A 7 19.16 -5.77 32.85
CA PRO A 7 19.86 -5.19 31.70
C PRO A 7 19.03 -5.24 30.41
N LYS A 8 18.22 -6.30 30.25
CA LYS A 8 17.32 -6.53 29.12
C LYS A 8 16.19 -5.51 29.04
N GLU A 9 15.61 -5.10 30.17
CA GLU A 9 14.56 -4.07 30.20
C GLU A 9 15.09 -2.68 29.88
N ARG A 10 16.29 -2.34 30.36
CA ARG A 10 16.94 -1.06 30.02
C ARG A 10 17.28 -1.00 28.53
N GLN A 11 17.73 -2.12 27.97
CA GLN A 11 18.05 -2.24 26.54
C GLN A 11 16.78 -2.14 25.68
N ARG A 12 15.67 -2.78 26.09
CA ARG A 12 14.35 -2.63 25.47
C ARG A 12 13.87 -1.17 25.49
N GLN A 13 13.91 -0.51 26.65
CA GLN A 13 13.50 0.89 26.77
C GLN A 13 14.39 1.84 25.95
N GLN A 14 15.70 1.57 25.85
CA GLN A 14 16.57 2.32 24.94
C GLN A 14 16.26 2.09 23.46
N LEU A 15 15.93 0.85 23.09
CA LEU A 15 15.51 0.51 21.73
C LEU A 15 14.16 1.16 21.40
N GLU A 16 13.19 1.15 22.31
CA GLU A 16 11.90 1.83 22.15
C GLU A 16 12.07 3.34 22.04
N ARG A 17 12.90 3.97 22.87
CA ARG A 17 13.23 5.40 22.75
C ARG A 17 13.92 5.74 21.44
N LYS A 18 14.81 4.86 20.94
CA LYS A 18 15.44 5.03 19.61
C LYS A 18 14.46 4.81 18.46
N LYS A 19 13.51 3.88 18.59
CA LYS A 19 12.45 3.59 17.61
C LYS A 19 11.46 4.75 17.54
N GLN A 20 11.02 5.25 18.70
CA GLN A 20 10.22 6.47 18.83
C GLN A 20 10.95 7.70 18.28
N GLY A 21 12.23 7.89 18.59
CA GLY A 21 13.03 9.00 18.05
C GLY A 21 13.26 8.95 16.54
N ARG A 22 13.32 7.76 15.92
CA ARG A 22 13.41 7.58 14.46
C ARG A 22 12.07 7.74 13.73
N CYS A 23 10.95 7.42 14.40
CA CYS A 23 9.60 7.60 13.87
C CYS A 23 9.02 9.00 14.17
N ALA A 24 9.67 9.80 15.02
CA ALA A 24 9.13 11.03 15.60
C ALA A 24 8.74 12.16 14.60
N GLY A 25 8.98 11.98 13.29
CA GLY A 25 8.62 12.97 12.27
C GLY A 25 7.69 12.49 11.16
N TYR A 26 7.49 11.17 11.01
CA TYR A 26 6.85 10.61 9.81
C TYR A 26 5.66 9.73 10.17
N ALA A 27 4.61 9.79 9.34
CA ALA A 27 3.44 8.93 9.49
C ALA A 27 3.82 7.45 9.36
N ARG A 28 3.26 6.62 10.26
CA ARG A 28 3.38 5.17 10.23
C ARG A 28 2.26 4.60 9.35
N ILE A 29 2.61 3.89 8.31
CA ILE A 29 1.72 3.44 7.25
C ILE A 29 1.73 1.92 7.16
N LEU A 30 0.55 1.32 7.21
CA LEU A 30 0.32 -0.08 6.87
C LEU A 30 -0.29 -0.16 5.48
N ILE A 31 0.32 -0.95 4.60
CA ILE A 31 -0.19 -1.27 3.27
C ILE A 31 -0.45 -2.77 3.26
N VAL A 32 -1.70 -3.16 3.04
CA VAL A 32 -2.10 -4.55 2.86
C VAL A 32 -2.52 -4.74 1.42
N SER A 33 -1.97 -5.73 0.73
CA SER A 33 -2.25 -5.99 -0.69
C SER A 33 -2.90 -7.35 -0.92
N GLU A 34 -3.71 -7.44 -1.97
CA GLU A 34 -4.23 -8.69 -2.50
C GLU A 34 -3.11 -9.59 -3.02
N GLY A 35 -2.27 -9.05 -3.92
CA GLY A 35 -1.18 -9.81 -4.52
C GLY A 35 -0.03 -10.08 -3.54
N ARG A 36 0.51 -11.30 -3.65
CA ARG A 36 1.52 -11.79 -2.70
C ARG A 36 2.92 -11.22 -2.91
N LYS A 37 3.21 -10.69 -4.11
CA LYS A 37 4.58 -10.39 -4.52
C LYS A 37 4.72 -9.01 -5.13
N THR A 38 4.02 -8.73 -6.23
CA THR A 38 4.26 -7.53 -7.05
C THR A 38 4.07 -6.25 -6.24
N GLU A 39 2.91 -6.11 -5.59
CA GLU A 39 2.52 -4.88 -4.89
C GLU A 39 3.36 -4.69 -3.62
N PRO A 40 3.53 -5.68 -2.72
CA PRO A 40 4.43 -5.54 -1.58
C PRO A 40 5.86 -5.14 -1.97
N LEU A 41 6.42 -5.80 -3.00
CA LEU A 41 7.78 -5.52 -3.47
C LEU A 41 7.88 -4.11 -4.07
N TYR A 42 6.89 -3.69 -4.85
CA TYR A 42 6.87 -2.36 -5.44
C TYR A 42 6.86 -1.25 -4.37
N PHE A 43 6.02 -1.37 -3.34
CA PHE A 43 6.00 -0.39 -2.25
C PHE A 43 7.26 -0.45 -1.37
N ASP A 44 7.84 -1.64 -1.19
CA ASP A 44 9.11 -1.78 -0.46
C ASP A 44 10.28 -1.15 -1.23
N GLU A 45 10.30 -1.25 -2.56
CA GLU A 45 11.27 -0.55 -3.41
C GLU A 45 11.17 0.97 -3.25
N ILE A 46 9.96 1.54 -3.21
CA ILE A 46 9.75 2.97 -2.92
C ILE A 46 10.31 3.33 -1.54
N ARG A 47 10.01 2.51 -0.51
CA ARG A 47 10.53 2.72 0.84
C ARG A 47 12.07 2.75 0.86
N ILE A 48 12.72 1.84 0.14
CA ILE A 48 14.17 1.76 0.03
C ILE A 48 14.74 3.00 -0.70
N ASP A 49 14.16 3.35 -1.85
CA ASP A 49 14.59 4.49 -2.66
C ASP A 49 14.47 5.82 -1.90
N GLN A 50 13.37 6.00 -1.16
CA GLN A 50 13.12 7.17 -0.33
C GLN A 50 13.87 7.15 1.03
N ARG A 51 14.63 6.08 1.30
CA ARG A 51 15.38 5.85 2.56
C ARG A 51 14.50 5.95 3.80
N LEU A 52 13.25 5.53 3.67
CA LEU A 52 12.27 5.59 4.76
C LEU A 52 12.58 4.49 5.79
N PRO A 53 12.54 4.79 7.09
CA PRO A 53 12.73 3.78 8.12
C PRO A 53 11.74 2.62 7.96
N THR A 54 12.21 1.39 8.13
CA THR A 54 11.36 0.18 8.10
C THR A 54 10.22 0.23 9.12
N ALA A 55 10.39 1.00 10.21
CA ALA A 55 9.35 1.20 11.21
C ALA A 55 8.18 2.10 10.74
N ASN A 56 8.32 2.78 9.60
CA ASN A 56 7.34 3.74 9.11
C ASN A 56 6.41 3.14 8.06
N ILE A 57 6.86 2.18 7.26
CA ILE A 57 6.04 1.58 6.20
C ILE A 57 6.15 0.06 6.30
N ALA A 58 5.00 -0.58 6.47
CA ALA A 58 4.86 -2.03 6.38
C ALA A 58 3.97 -2.38 5.19
N ALA A 59 4.53 -3.03 4.16
CA ALA A 59 3.79 -3.54 3.01
C ALA A 59 3.67 -5.07 3.12
N ILE A 60 2.45 -5.58 3.24
CA ILE A 60 2.19 -6.98 3.61
C ILE A 60 1.09 -7.56 2.74
N PRO A 61 1.23 -8.81 2.25
CA PRO A 61 0.16 -9.46 1.53
C PRO A 61 -0.92 -9.99 2.49
N SER A 62 -2.17 -9.99 2.03
CA SER A 62 -3.30 -10.56 2.76
C SER A 62 -3.10 -12.05 3.03
N ALA A 63 -3.36 -12.47 4.27
CA ALA A 63 -3.31 -13.87 4.67
C ALA A 63 -4.69 -14.56 4.65
N LEU A 64 -5.79 -13.80 4.60
CA LEU A 64 -7.15 -14.33 4.64
C LEU A 64 -7.65 -14.84 3.28
N GLY A 65 -7.05 -14.37 2.18
CA GLY A 65 -7.40 -14.77 0.82
C GLY A 65 -7.20 -13.63 -0.17
N THR A 66 -7.74 -13.81 -1.37
CA THR A 66 -7.56 -12.90 -2.53
C THR A 66 -8.80 -12.06 -2.82
N GLU A 67 -9.90 -12.20 -2.08
CA GLU A 67 -11.06 -11.34 -2.32
C GLU A 67 -10.82 -9.95 -1.72
N PRO A 68 -11.19 -8.84 -2.41
CA PRO A 68 -11.04 -7.48 -1.92
C PRO A 68 -11.56 -7.25 -0.49
N ILE A 69 -12.70 -7.85 -0.13
CA ILE A 69 -13.28 -7.70 1.20
C ILE A 69 -12.39 -8.34 2.28
N GLN A 70 -11.74 -9.46 1.96
CA GLN A 70 -10.84 -10.16 2.86
C GLN A 70 -9.56 -9.35 3.08
N VAL A 71 -9.08 -8.63 2.05
CA VAL A 71 -7.93 -7.71 2.18
C VAL A 71 -8.24 -6.59 3.18
N VAL A 72 -9.42 -5.98 3.08
CA VAL A 72 -9.87 -4.92 4.00
C VAL A 72 -10.05 -5.46 5.43
N GLN A 73 -10.69 -6.62 5.58
CA GLN A 73 -10.88 -7.26 6.88
C GLN A 73 -9.54 -7.64 7.52
N TYR A 74 -8.62 -8.20 6.74
CA TYR A 74 -7.29 -8.54 7.22
C TYR A 74 -6.49 -7.29 7.62
N ALA A 75 -6.59 -6.20 6.85
CA ALA A 75 -5.94 -4.94 7.18
C ALA A 75 -6.45 -4.36 8.51
N LYS A 76 -7.78 -4.42 8.74
CA LYS A 76 -8.39 -4.03 10.01
C LYS A 76 -7.89 -4.91 11.16
N ASP A 77 -7.92 -6.23 10.99
CA ASP A 77 -7.53 -7.17 12.05
C ASP A 77 -6.05 -7.05 12.40
N LEU A 78 -5.18 -6.96 11.39
CA LEU A 78 -3.75 -6.76 11.54
C LEU A 78 -3.43 -5.43 12.23
N PHE A 79 -4.16 -4.37 11.90
CA PHE A 79 -4.05 -3.10 12.60
C PHE A 79 -4.49 -3.22 14.07
N GLU A 80 -5.62 -3.85 14.37
CA GLU A 80 -6.18 -3.90 15.71
C GLU A 80 -5.44 -4.84 16.66
N ARG A 81 -5.00 -6.00 16.15
CA ARG A 81 -4.39 -7.08 16.95
C ARG A 81 -2.88 -7.15 16.82
N GLY A 82 -2.31 -6.54 15.78
CA GLY A 82 -0.92 -6.72 15.42
C GLY A 82 -0.60 -8.15 14.97
N ASP A 83 0.67 -8.37 14.65
CA ASP A 83 1.21 -9.70 14.34
C ASP A 83 2.68 -9.72 14.73
N ILE A 84 3.00 -10.46 15.78
CA ILE A 84 4.37 -10.59 16.32
C ILE A 84 5.33 -11.23 15.31
N HIS A 85 4.85 -12.12 14.44
CA HIS A 85 5.68 -12.79 13.44
C HIS A 85 6.05 -11.84 12.31
N LYS A 86 5.20 -10.84 12.06
CA LYS A 86 5.45 -9.76 11.10
C LYS A 86 6.07 -8.52 11.75
N GLY A 87 6.35 -8.56 13.05
CA GLY A 87 6.92 -7.44 13.80
C GLY A 87 5.97 -6.25 13.93
N ILE A 88 4.66 -6.48 13.81
CA ILE A 88 3.62 -5.45 13.91
C ILE A 88 3.07 -5.42 15.32
N GLU A 89 3.16 -4.26 15.93
CA GLU A 89 2.50 -3.96 17.20
C GLU A 89 1.04 -3.52 16.95
N PRO A 90 0.10 -3.87 17.84
CA PRO A 90 -1.29 -3.45 17.73
C PRO A 90 -1.42 -1.92 17.70
N ARG A 91 -2.26 -1.40 16.79
CA ARG A 91 -2.64 0.01 16.65
C ARG A 91 -1.47 0.97 16.45
N VAL A 92 -0.33 0.48 15.99
CA VAL A 92 0.89 1.28 15.83
C VAL A 92 0.86 2.19 14.60
N PHE A 93 -0.06 2.00 13.65
CA PHE A 93 -0.08 2.77 12.41
C PHE A 93 -0.98 4.01 12.50
N ASP A 94 -0.60 5.06 11.79
CA ASP A 94 -1.36 6.29 11.64
C ASP A 94 -2.28 6.24 10.40
N GLN A 95 -1.90 5.44 9.40
CA GLN A 95 -2.64 5.26 8.15
C GLN A 95 -2.62 3.79 7.73
N VAL A 96 -3.75 3.30 7.22
CA VAL A 96 -3.94 1.92 6.73
C VAL A 96 -4.51 1.96 5.33
N TYR A 97 -3.86 1.26 4.41
CA TYR A 97 -4.24 1.18 3.01
C TYR A 97 -4.49 -0.28 2.62
N ALA A 98 -5.68 -0.57 2.09
CA ALA A 98 -6.00 -1.87 1.50
C ALA A 98 -5.92 -1.75 -0.03
N VAL A 99 -4.95 -2.42 -0.63
CA VAL A 99 -4.66 -2.41 -2.07
C VAL A 99 -5.22 -3.68 -2.69
N PHE A 100 -6.08 -3.56 -3.68
CA PHE A 100 -6.67 -4.70 -4.36
C PHE A 100 -7.01 -4.38 -5.81
N ASP A 101 -7.06 -5.42 -6.62
CA ASP A 101 -7.49 -5.33 -7.99
C ASP A 101 -9.01 -5.41 -8.04
N ARG A 102 -9.62 -4.85 -9.09
CA ARG A 102 -11.05 -5.02 -9.27
C ARG A 102 -11.38 -6.46 -9.61
N ASP A 103 -10.79 -6.97 -10.69
CA ASP A 103 -11.00 -8.30 -11.28
C ASP A 103 -12.49 -8.75 -11.25
N ASP A 104 -12.77 -10.04 -11.49
CA ASP A 104 -14.14 -10.59 -11.42
C ASP A 104 -14.63 -10.83 -9.97
N HIS A 105 -14.21 -10.00 -9.01
CA HIS A 105 -14.56 -10.18 -7.60
C HIS A 105 -15.91 -9.56 -7.25
N ALA A 106 -16.89 -10.40 -6.91
CA ALA A 106 -18.22 -9.96 -6.47
C ALA A 106 -18.19 -9.08 -5.20
N SER A 107 -17.13 -9.18 -4.39
CA SER A 107 -16.99 -8.43 -3.13
C SER A 107 -16.36 -7.04 -3.28
N TYR A 108 -15.97 -6.63 -4.49
CA TYR A 108 -15.18 -5.41 -4.72
C TYR A 108 -15.84 -4.15 -4.16
N PHE A 109 -17.12 -3.90 -4.48
CA PHE A 109 -17.84 -2.73 -3.97
C PHE A 109 -18.00 -2.76 -2.45
N ASN A 110 -18.33 -3.92 -1.88
CA ASN A 110 -18.43 -4.09 -0.43
C ASN A 110 -17.10 -3.78 0.27
N ALA A 111 -15.96 -4.05 -0.37
CA ALA A 111 -14.65 -3.74 0.16
C ALA A 111 -14.39 -2.22 0.20
N LEU A 112 -14.77 -1.49 -0.85
CA LEU A 112 -14.71 -0.03 -0.88
C LEU A 112 -15.56 0.59 0.23
N GLU A 113 -16.81 0.16 0.35
CA GLU A 113 -17.74 0.62 1.39
C GLU A 113 -17.23 0.29 2.80
N LEU A 114 -16.71 -0.92 3.01
CA LEU A 114 -16.15 -1.32 4.29
C LEU A 114 -14.95 -0.43 4.66
N ALA A 115 -14.04 -0.17 3.73
CA ALA A 115 -12.89 0.68 3.98
C ALA A 115 -13.30 2.12 4.34
N GLU A 116 -14.23 2.71 3.58
CA GLU A 116 -14.79 4.03 3.87
C GLU A 116 -15.47 4.05 5.26
N SER A 117 -16.19 2.99 5.61
CA SER A 117 -16.83 2.89 6.92
C SER A 117 -15.84 2.83 8.09
N LEU A 118 -14.58 2.48 7.86
CA LEU A 118 -13.54 2.38 8.90
C LEU A 118 -12.73 3.67 9.05
N ASP A 119 -12.72 4.52 8.04
CA ASP A 119 -11.92 5.75 8.00
C ASP A 119 -12.27 6.67 9.17
N GLY A 120 -11.26 7.11 9.91
CA GLY A 120 -11.41 8.00 11.07
C GLY A 120 -12.08 7.38 12.31
N LYS A 121 -12.63 6.15 12.23
CA LYS A 121 -13.27 5.47 13.37
C LYS A 121 -12.26 4.71 14.24
N LEU A 122 -11.18 4.24 13.64
CA LEU A 122 -10.10 3.56 14.34
C LEU A 122 -9.17 4.56 15.05
N ARG A 123 -8.57 4.12 16.16
CA ARG A 123 -7.64 4.93 16.95
C ARG A 123 -6.30 4.22 17.09
N ASN A 124 -5.21 4.94 16.82
CA ASN A 124 -3.86 4.43 17.01
C ASN A 124 -3.47 4.39 18.51
N ASP A 125 -2.28 3.89 18.79
CA ASP A 125 -1.61 3.88 20.10
C ASP A 125 -1.57 5.27 20.79
N ASN A 126 -1.49 6.33 20.00
CA ASN A 126 -1.54 7.73 20.45
C ASN A 126 -2.96 8.30 20.57
N LYS A 127 -4.00 7.46 20.47
CA LYS A 127 -5.43 7.81 20.51
C LYS A 127 -5.87 8.80 19.42
N ARG A 128 -5.09 8.94 18.35
CA ARG A 128 -5.42 9.76 17.18
C ARG A 128 -6.29 8.99 16.20
N PRO A 129 -7.19 9.66 15.45
CA PRO A 129 -7.94 9.00 14.38
C PRO A 129 -6.97 8.45 13.34
N VAL A 130 -7.23 7.25 12.85
CA VAL A 130 -6.45 6.58 11.81
C VAL A 130 -7.15 6.75 10.48
N THR A 131 -6.38 7.10 9.46
CA THR A 131 -6.87 7.08 8.07
C THR A 131 -6.95 5.64 7.60
N PHE A 132 -8.10 5.22 7.08
CA PHE A 132 -8.28 3.91 6.47
C PHE A 132 -8.83 4.10 5.05
N LYS A 133 -8.09 3.65 4.04
CA LYS A 133 -8.47 3.82 2.64
C LYS A 133 -8.31 2.54 1.83
N ALA A 134 -9.25 2.31 0.92
CA ALA A 134 -9.10 1.35 -0.15
C ALA A 134 -8.38 2.01 -1.34
N ILE A 135 -7.44 1.28 -1.94
CA ILE A 135 -6.65 1.67 -3.09
C ILE A 135 -6.90 0.62 -4.18
N ALA A 136 -7.84 0.92 -5.07
CA ALA A 136 -8.22 0.02 -6.13
C ALA A 136 -7.44 0.28 -7.43
N SER A 137 -7.21 -0.77 -8.21
CA SER A 137 -6.73 -0.68 -9.59
C SER A 137 -7.64 -1.48 -10.54
N VAL A 138 -8.10 -0.85 -11.61
CA VAL A 138 -9.06 -1.38 -12.58
C VAL A 138 -8.39 -1.40 -13.96
N PRO A 139 -8.13 -2.58 -14.56
CA PRO A 139 -8.52 -3.91 -14.08
C PRO A 139 -7.58 -4.50 -13.01
N SER A 140 -6.32 -4.07 -12.96
CA SER A 140 -5.29 -4.66 -12.08
C SER A 140 -4.15 -3.69 -11.78
N PHE A 141 -3.29 -4.04 -10.81
CA PHE A 141 -2.11 -3.27 -10.44
C PHE A 141 -1.20 -2.99 -11.65
N GLU A 142 -1.08 -3.93 -12.59
CA GLU A 142 -0.24 -3.75 -13.77
C GLU A 142 -0.69 -2.61 -14.69
N LEU A 143 -1.93 -2.11 -14.57
CA LEU A 143 -2.33 -0.88 -15.25
C LEU A 143 -1.43 0.29 -14.81
N TRP A 144 -1.17 0.41 -13.50
CA TRP A 144 -0.31 1.47 -12.98
C TRP A 144 1.11 1.40 -13.56
N LEU A 145 1.67 0.20 -13.71
CA LEU A 145 2.97 0.02 -14.35
C LEU A 145 2.92 0.42 -15.84
N LEU A 146 1.90 -0.03 -16.57
CA LEU A 146 1.72 0.28 -17.99
C LEU A 146 1.58 1.80 -18.25
N LEU A 147 0.94 2.54 -17.33
CA LEU A 147 0.77 3.99 -17.45
C LEU A 147 2.10 4.76 -17.46
N HIS A 148 3.22 4.16 -17.07
CA HIS A 148 4.54 4.79 -17.20
C HIS A 148 5.00 4.88 -18.66
N ASP A 149 4.51 4.00 -19.53
CA ASP A 149 4.94 3.89 -20.92
C ASP A 149 3.82 4.29 -21.88
N GLU A 150 2.59 3.83 -21.65
CA GLU A 150 1.42 4.10 -22.50
C GLU A 150 0.38 5.01 -21.85
N ASP A 151 -0.31 5.81 -22.66
CA ASP A 151 -1.51 6.54 -22.24
C ASP A 151 -2.74 5.69 -22.55
N ILE A 152 -3.35 5.13 -21.51
CA ILE A 152 -4.55 4.29 -21.60
C ILE A 152 -5.75 5.12 -21.20
N GLN A 153 -6.72 5.28 -22.10
CA GLN A 153 -7.91 6.14 -21.91
C GLN A 153 -9.24 5.41 -22.19
N ALA A 154 -9.17 4.11 -22.49
CA ALA A 154 -10.29 3.26 -22.87
C ALA A 154 -10.23 1.93 -22.11
N PRO A 155 -11.36 1.20 -21.95
CA PRO A 155 -11.40 -0.09 -21.27
C PRO A 155 -10.36 -1.06 -21.81
N ILE A 156 -9.66 -1.73 -20.91
CA ILE A 156 -8.60 -2.68 -21.23
C ILE A 156 -8.71 -3.89 -20.30
N HIS A 157 -8.63 -5.09 -20.85
CA HIS A 157 -8.64 -6.32 -20.06
C HIS A 157 -7.28 -6.57 -19.41
N ARG A 158 -7.24 -7.24 -18.26
CA ARG A 158 -5.99 -7.54 -17.52
C ARG A 158 -4.94 -8.27 -18.37
N ASP A 159 -5.37 -9.19 -19.23
CA ASP A 159 -4.46 -9.96 -20.10
C ASP A 159 -3.80 -9.07 -21.13
N GLU A 160 -4.54 -8.09 -21.65
CA GLU A 160 -4.04 -7.12 -22.61
C GLU A 160 -3.07 -6.13 -21.92
N VAL A 161 -3.37 -5.69 -20.70
CA VAL A 161 -2.44 -4.91 -19.86
C VAL A 161 -1.13 -5.66 -19.70
N MET A 162 -1.19 -6.93 -19.27
CA MET A 162 -0.01 -7.78 -19.10
C MET A 162 0.77 -7.98 -20.40
N ARG A 163 0.08 -8.19 -21.53
CA ARG A 163 0.71 -8.39 -22.85
C ARG A 163 1.47 -7.14 -23.28
N ARG A 164 0.88 -5.95 -23.15
CA ARG A 164 1.52 -4.67 -23.50
C ARG A 164 2.64 -4.31 -22.54
N LEU A 165 2.45 -4.52 -21.24
CA LEU A 165 3.48 -4.26 -20.24
C LEU A 165 4.78 -5.03 -20.53
N LYS A 166 4.66 -6.30 -20.96
CA LYS A 166 5.84 -7.12 -21.36
C LYS A 166 6.57 -6.60 -22.59
N GLN A 167 5.96 -5.73 -23.41
CA GLN A 167 6.64 -5.09 -24.54
C GLN A 167 7.55 -3.95 -24.09
N HIS A 168 7.19 -3.25 -23.01
CA HIS A 168 7.99 -2.15 -22.43
C HIS A 168 8.96 -2.61 -21.36
N ILE A 169 8.63 -3.68 -20.64
CA ILE A 169 9.48 -4.31 -19.64
C ILE A 169 9.74 -5.78 -20.07
N PRO A 170 10.75 -6.03 -20.93
CA PRO A 170 11.07 -7.37 -21.38
C PRO A 170 11.40 -8.29 -20.20
N GLY A 171 10.73 -9.44 -20.14
CA GLY A 171 10.90 -10.39 -19.04
C GLY A 171 10.16 -10.00 -17.75
N TYR A 172 9.18 -9.08 -17.81
CA TYR A 172 8.33 -8.80 -16.65
C TYR A 172 7.60 -10.07 -16.18
N GLU A 173 7.89 -10.45 -14.95
CA GLU A 173 7.18 -11.49 -14.20
C GLU A 173 6.67 -10.91 -12.89
N LYS A 174 5.46 -11.34 -12.49
CA LYS A 174 4.85 -10.90 -11.23
C LYS A 174 5.77 -11.28 -10.07
N GLY A 175 6.22 -10.27 -9.33
CA GLY A 175 7.13 -10.47 -8.20
C GLY A 175 8.60 -10.67 -8.55
N ALA A 176 9.04 -10.37 -9.79
CA ALA A 176 10.46 -10.36 -10.15
C ALA A 176 11.25 -9.25 -9.42
N GLY A 177 10.56 -8.29 -8.82
CA GLY A 177 11.14 -7.07 -8.26
C GLY A 177 11.65 -6.13 -9.34
N ARG A 178 12.22 -5.00 -8.91
CA ARG A 178 12.72 -3.89 -9.72
C ARG A 178 11.64 -3.15 -10.52
N ALA A 179 10.37 -3.41 -10.27
CA ALA A 179 9.28 -2.76 -11.00
C ALA A 179 9.31 -1.25 -10.79
N PHE A 180 9.49 -0.78 -9.55
CA PHE A 180 9.62 0.65 -9.28
C PHE A 180 10.94 1.19 -9.82
N ALA A 181 12.05 0.46 -9.61
CA ALA A 181 13.35 0.89 -10.11
C ALA A 181 13.39 1.10 -11.63
N THR A 182 12.65 0.29 -12.40
CA THR A 182 12.55 0.40 -13.87
C THR A 182 11.63 1.54 -14.30
N THR A 183 10.58 1.85 -13.53
CA THR A 183 9.56 2.81 -13.96
C THR A 183 9.72 4.21 -13.36
N ARG A 184 10.49 4.37 -12.26
CA ARG A 184 10.57 5.62 -11.47
C ARG A 184 10.93 6.87 -12.29
N ASP A 185 11.74 6.74 -13.33
CA ASP A 185 12.18 7.88 -14.16
C ASP A 185 11.02 8.48 -14.96
N ARG A 186 9.92 7.74 -15.12
CA ARG A 186 8.68 8.16 -15.81
C ARG A 186 7.50 8.35 -14.84
N LEU A 187 7.77 8.47 -13.54
CA LEU A 187 6.74 8.57 -12.50
C LEU A 187 5.83 9.79 -12.68
N ASP A 188 6.38 10.93 -13.11
CA ASP A 188 5.59 12.14 -13.37
C ASP A 188 4.60 11.92 -14.52
N THR A 189 5.03 11.24 -15.58
CA THR A 189 4.18 10.88 -16.73
C THR A 189 3.06 9.93 -16.31
N ALA A 190 3.38 8.87 -15.57
CA ALA A 190 2.37 7.93 -15.03
C ALA A 190 1.38 8.65 -14.12
N THR A 191 1.86 9.57 -13.28
CA THR A 191 1.04 10.36 -12.37
C THR A 191 0.07 11.27 -13.14
N GLN A 192 0.52 11.94 -14.20
CA GLN A 192 -0.33 12.77 -15.05
C GLN A 192 -1.42 11.94 -15.74
N ARG A 193 -1.06 10.78 -16.30
CA ARG A 193 -2.01 9.87 -16.97
C ARG A 193 -3.03 9.29 -15.99
N ALA A 194 -2.60 8.84 -14.81
CA ALA A 194 -3.49 8.36 -13.77
C ALA A 194 -4.45 9.46 -13.27
N ARG A 195 -3.98 10.72 -13.16
CA ARG A 195 -4.85 11.86 -12.84
C ARG A 195 -5.85 12.17 -13.96
N ALA A 196 -5.45 12.05 -15.23
CA ALA A 196 -6.35 12.22 -16.36
C ALA A 196 -7.48 11.16 -16.33
N LEU A 197 -7.15 9.92 -15.96
CA LEU A 197 -8.15 8.87 -15.71
C LEU A 197 -9.05 9.24 -14.52
N ALA A 198 -8.48 9.63 -13.38
CA ALA A 198 -9.23 10.00 -12.18
C ALA A 198 -10.16 11.23 -12.37
N ALA A 199 -9.89 12.08 -13.37
CA ALA A 199 -10.77 13.19 -13.72
C ALA A 199 -12.05 12.74 -14.45
N ARG A 200 -12.06 11.53 -15.03
CA ARG A 200 -13.15 10.99 -15.85
C ARG A 200 -13.84 9.79 -15.20
N PHE A 201 -13.06 8.97 -14.50
CA PHE A 201 -13.45 7.68 -13.96
C PHE A 201 -13.02 7.56 -12.50
N ASN A 202 -13.67 6.66 -11.78
CA ASN A 202 -13.33 6.34 -10.41
C ASN A 202 -13.41 4.82 -10.18
N ALA A 203 -13.19 4.40 -8.94
CA ALA A 203 -13.22 2.98 -8.55
C ALA A 203 -14.54 2.27 -8.91
N TYR A 204 -15.64 3.00 -9.11
CA TYR A 204 -16.97 2.46 -9.44
C TYR A 204 -17.29 2.43 -10.94
N SER A 205 -16.45 3.03 -11.79
CA SER A 205 -16.72 3.25 -13.22
C SER A 205 -16.39 2.04 -14.11
N ASP A 206 -16.87 0.83 -13.80
CA ASP A 206 -16.62 -0.32 -14.71
C ASP A 206 -17.14 -0.06 -16.12
N PRO A 207 -16.48 -0.57 -17.18
CA PRO A 207 -15.16 -1.22 -17.23
C PRO A 207 -13.99 -0.26 -17.48
N GLU A 208 -14.18 1.02 -17.16
CA GLU A 208 -13.23 2.09 -17.48
C GLU A 208 -11.96 1.98 -16.62
N PRO A 209 -10.78 2.25 -17.21
CA PRO A 209 -9.51 2.11 -16.51
C PRO A 209 -9.38 3.18 -15.42
N TYR A 210 -8.96 2.76 -14.24
CA TYR A 210 -8.75 3.64 -13.10
C TYR A 210 -7.69 3.04 -12.16
N THR A 211 -6.88 3.87 -11.53
CA THR A 211 -5.95 3.38 -10.50
C THR A 211 -5.72 4.43 -9.42
N ALA A 212 -6.01 4.07 -8.17
CA ALA A 212 -5.72 4.89 -7.00
C ALA A 212 -4.28 4.68 -6.50
N ILE A 213 -3.50 3.80 -7.11
CA ILE A 213 -2.10 3.52 -6.74
C ILE A 213 -1.26 4.81 -6.75
N VAL A 214 -1.56 5.72 -7.67
CA VAL A 214 -0.94 7.04 -7.77
C VAL A 214 -1.02 7.85 -6.47
N GLU A 215 -2.10 7.72 -5.70
CA GLU A 215 -2.27 8.41 -4.42
C GLU A 215 -1.29 7.88 -3.38
N LEU A 216 -1.19 6.56 -3.28
CA LEU A 216 -0.29 5.89 -2.36
C LEU A 216 1.18 6.12 -2.74
N VAL A 217 1.51 6.07 -4.03
CA VAL A 217 2.88 6.37 -4.49
C VAL A 217 3.25 7.82 -4.19
N ASN A 218 2.37 8.78 -4.50
CA ASN A 218 2.61 10.20 -4.19
C ASN A 218 2.78 10.44 -2.68
N LEU A 219 1.99 9.77 -1.84
CA LEU A 219 2.17 9.82 -0.40
C LEU A 219 3.57 9.32 -0.02
N LEU A 220 3.96 8.12 -0.47
CA LEU A 220 5.24 7.52 -0.09
C LEU A 220 6.46 8.34 -0.53
N ILE A 221 6.44 8.96 -1.71
CA ILE A 221 7.56 9.81 -2.19
C ILE A 221 7.60 11.18 -1.51
N THR A 222 6.47 11.70 -1.05
CA THR A 222 6.41 13.02 -0.38
C THR A 222 6.65 12.95 1.12
N LEU A 223 6.60 11.76 1.73
CA LEU A 223 6.87 11.59 3.17
C LEU A 223 8.22 12.15 3.61
N ARG A 224 9.22 12.24 2.72
CA ARG A 224 10.53 12.82 3.04
C ARG A 224 10.54 14.36 3.10
N GLY A 225 9.50 15.02 2.57
CA GLY A 225 9.45 16.48 2.38
C GLY A 225 8.79 17.29 3.50
N GLY A 226 8.44 16.67 4.63
CA GLY A 226 7.86 17.33 5.81
C GLY A 226 8.86 17.54 6.94
#